data_AF-A0AAV5S8D1-F1
#
_entry.id   AF-A0AAV5S8D1-F1
#
_cell.length_a   1.000
_cell.length_b   1.000
_cell.length_c   1.000
_cell.angle_alpha   90.00
_cell.angle_beta   90.00
_cell.angle_gamma   90.00
#
_symmetry.space_group_name_H-M   'P 1'
#
loop_
_entity.id
_entity.type
_entity.pdbx_description
1 polymer ?
#
loop_
_entity_poly.entity_id
_entity_poly.type
_entity_poly.pdbx_seq_one_letter_code
_entity_poly.pdbx_strand_id
1 'polypeptide(L)'
;FPVPCMVRLFRPAFPYIAALVISQALYCAVYNLYGITLMHGLYGSQRFLVVDLFAFNDGAGLGNVVFELIGVIALTRRLERTLIVHRSVYDKLLEKYPEFTNLIAETRWNVSNEIISFGPVFNYQSIDCCRFNPEWDRIDTRGAVMTVKAQYLQSFKYFSSLPLGEVRRLLGVNETLRSIARKDLLEKSKLDKFDHKLCVHSRRGDFLHSYEQ
;
A
#
# COMPACT_ATOMS: atom_id res chain seq x y z
N PHE A 1 11.14 -3.04 20.31
CA PHE A 1 11.92 -4.19 19.79
C PHE A 1 10.96 -5.29 19.37
N PRO A 2 10.72 -5.51 18.06
CA PRO A 2 10.06 -6.74 17.64
C PRO A 2 11.10 -7.85 17.62
N VAL A 3 10.83 -8.97 18.30
CA VAL A 3 11.73 -10.12 18.31
C VAL A 3 11.61 -10.84 16.96
N PRO A 4 12.67 -10.93 16.14
CA PRO A 4 12.64 -11.77 14.96
C PRO A 4 12.81 -13.24 15.40
N CYS A 5 11.94 -14.12 14.91
CA CYS A 5 12.12 -15.56 15.02
C CYS A 5 13.35 -15.99 14.18
N MET A 6 14.55 -15.92 14.75
CA MET A 6 15.74 -16.60 14.21
C MET A 6 16.08 -17.81 15.07
N VAL A 7 15.95 -19.00 14.48
CA VAL A 7 16.45 -20.25 15.05
C VAL A 7 17.94 -20.36 14.69
N ARG A 8 18.84 -20.15 15.66
CA ARG A 8 20.23 -20.62 15.56
C ARG A 8 20.36 -21.92 16.36
N LEU A 9 20.71 -23.00 15.66
CA LEU A 9 20.95 -24.34 16.19
C LEU A 9 22.37 -24.47 16.75
N PHE A 10 22.50 -24.85 18.03
CA PHE A 10 23.65 -25.61 18.58
C PHE A 10 23.15 -26.54 19.72
N ARG A 11 23.59 -27.80 19.71
CA ARG A 11 23.21 -28.95 20.58
C ARG A 11 23.87 -28.90 21.99
N PRO A 12 23.53 -29.77 22.98
CA PRO A 12 22.32 -30.55 23.25
C PRO A 12 21.79 -30.33 24.69
N ALA A 13 20.62 -29.71 24.87
CA ALA A 13 19.86 -29.74 26.13
C ALA A 13 18.44 -30.24 25.82
N PHE A 14 18.34 -31.55 25.53
CA PHE A 14 17.25 -32.11 24.75
C PHE A 14 15.85 -32.12 25.39
N PRO A 15 15.62 -32.33 26.70
CA PRO A 15 14.26 -32.38 27.23
C PRO A 15 13.67 -31.00 27.59
N TYR A 16 14.49 -30.08 28.13
CA TYR A 16 14.02 -28.76 28.56
C TYR A 16 13.77 -27.80 27.39
N ILE A 17 14.61 -27.85 26.34
CA ILE A 17 14.39 -27.05 25.14
C ILE A 17 13.13 -27.51 24.40
N ALA A 18 12.89 -28.82 24.33
CA ALA A 18 11.69 -29.36 23.68
C ALA A 18 10.40 -28.92 24.39
N ALA A 19 10.35 -28.98 25.73
CA ALA A 19 9.19 -28.52 26.50
C ALA A 19 8.93 -27.00 26.33
N LEU A 20 9.99 -26.19 26.31
CA LEU A 20 9.87 -24.75 26.09
C LEU A 20 9.39 -24.41 24.67
N VAL A 21 9.91 -25.10 23.66
CA VAL A 21 9.50 -24.95 22.25
C VAL A 21 8.04 -25.38 22.05
N ILE A 22 7.62 -26.48 22.67
CA ILE A 22 6.23 -26.96 22.61
C ILE A 22 5.30 -25.96 23.31
N SER A 23 5.68 -25.44 24.48
CA SER A 23 4.89 -24.43 25.20
C SER A 23 4.72 -23.13 24.40
N GLN A 24 5.80 -22.65 23.79
CA GLN A 24 5.77 -21.46 22.93
C GLN A 24 4.90 -21.69 21.68
N ALA A 25 5.05 -22.84 21.02
CA ALA A 25 4.26 -23.20 19.85
C ALA A 25 2.77 -23.32 20.18
N LEU A 26 2.42 -23.92 21.32
CA LEU A 26 1.04 -24.03 21.79
C LEU A 26 0.45 -22.66 22.10
N TYR A 27 1.22 -21.79 22.78
CA TYR A 27 0.80 -20.43 23.08
C TYR A 27 0.54 -19.63 21.80
N CYS A 28 1.45 -19.70 20.82
CA CYS A 28 1.25 -19.07 19.51
C CYS A 28 0.03 -19.65 18.78
N ALA A 29 -0.20 -20.95 18.83
CA ALA A 29 -1.35 -21.59 18.18
C ALA A 29 -2.67 -21.15 18.82
N VAL A 30 -2.76 -21.14 20.15
CA VAL A 30 -3.95 -20.69 20.89
C VAL A 30 -4.21 -19.21 20.66
N TYR A 31 -3.17 -18.37 20.71
CA TYR A 31 -3.30 -16.94 20.47
C TYR A 31 -3.76 -16.64 19.03
N ASN A 32 -3.22 -17.35 18.04
CA ASN A 32 -3.68 -17.22 16.65
C ASN A 32 -5.11 -17.71 16.48
N LEU A 33 -5.50 -18.83 17.09
CA LEU A 33 -6.87 -19.36 17.00
C LEU A 33 -7.88 -18.44 17.67
N TYR A 34 -7.54 -17.89 18.83
CA TYR A 34 -8.36 -16.90 19.53
C TYR A 34 -8.52 -15.63 18.68
N GLY A 35 -7.42 -15.13 18.11
CA GLY A 35 -7.44 -14.01 17.18
C GLY A 35 -8.34 -14.28 15.98
N ILE A 36 -8.20 -15.41 15.30
CA ILE A 36 -9.06 -15.78 14.15
C ILE A 36 -10.54 -15.83 14.55
N THR A 37 -10.86 -16.44 15.69
CA THR A 37 -12.25 -16.61 16.16
C THR A 37 -12.87 -15.27 16.55
N LEU A 38 -12.12 -14.43 17.29
CA LEU A 38 -12.53 -13.08 17.66
C LEU A 38 -12.77 -12.22 16.41
N MET A 39 -11.84 -12.26 15.46
CA MET A 39 -11.95 -11.47 14.24
C MET A 39 -13.10 -11.92 13.33
N HIS A 40 -13.36 -13.23 13.25
CA HIS A 40 -14.54 -13.75 12.56
C HIS A 40 -15.84 -13.34 13.29
N GLY A 41 -15.84 -13.31 14.63
CA GLY A 41 -16.98 -12.83 15.41
C GLY A 41 -17.26 -11.34 15.22
N LEU A 42 -16.22 -10.51 15.08
CA LEU A 42 -16.34 -9.07 14.91
C LEU A 42 -16.67 -8.64 13.47
N TYR A 43 -16.08 -9.30 12.48
CA TYR A 43 -16.12 -8.85 11.08
C TYR A 43 -16.70 -9.89 10.10
N GLY A 44 -17.13 -11.05 10.58
CA GLY A 44 -17.64 -12.14 9.75
C GLY A 44 -16.59 -12.64 8.76
N SER A 45 -16.99 -12.77 7.50
CA SER A 45 -16.13 -13.20 6.40
C SER A 45 -15.31 -12.07 5.76
N GLN A 46 -15.49 -10.82 6.21
CA GLN A 46 -14.76 -9.69 5.63
C GLN A 46 -13.29 -9.75 5.99
N ARG A 47 -12.44 -9.42 5.01
CA ARG A 47 -11.00 -9.37 5.15
C ARG A 47 -10.52 -7.96 4.85
N PHE A 48 -9.59 -7.46 5.65
CA PHE A 48 -9.08 -6.09 5.57
C PHE A 48 -7.59 -6.08 5.35
N LEU A 49 -7.13 -5.05 4.64
CA LEU A 49 -5.74 -4.67 4.51
C LEU A 49 -5.58 -3.28 5.11
N VAL A 50 -4.98 -3.19 6.29
CA VAL A 50 -4.63 -1.93 6.95
C VAL A 50 -3.26 -1.51 6.47
N VAL A 51 -3.15 -0.30 5.92
CA VAL A 51 -1.89 0.19 5.37
C VAL A 51 -1.44 1.51 5.99
N ASP A 52 -0.14 1.60 6.19
CA ASP A 52 0.58 2.84 6.46
C ASP A 52 1.38 3.21 5.20
N LEU A 53 1.05 4.35 4.58
CA LEU A 53 1.59 4.80 3.29
C LEU A 53 2.70 5.82 3.52
N PHE A 54 3.93 5.45 3.15
CA PHE A 54 5.12 6.27 3.38
C PHE A 54 5.06 7.65 2.71
N ALA A 55 4.61 7.72 1.45
CA ALA A 55 4.58 8.97 0.68
C ALA A 55 3.74 10.08 1.34
N PHE A 56 2.71 9.72 2.12
CA PHE A 56 1.84 10.66 2.83
C PHE A 56 2.43 11.18 4.14
N ASN A 57 3.37 10.43 4.72
CA ASN A 57 4.01 10.78 5.97
C ASN A 57 5.28 11.58 5.75
N ASP A 58 6.01 11.31 4.66
CA ASP A 58 7.33 11.91 4.38
C ASP A 58 7.28 13.14 3.45
N GLY A 59 6.08 13.67 3.16
CA GLY A 59 5.94 14.87 2.31
C GLY A 59 6.32 14.65 0.85
N ALA A 60 6.16 13.43 0.33
CA ALA A 60 6.56 13.08 -1.03
C ALA A 60 5.76 13.83 -2.11
N GLY A 61 6.35 13.89 -3.33
CA GLY A 61 5.71 14.49 -4.50
C GLY A 61 4.45 13.74 -4.97
N LEU A 62 3.62 14.41 -5.77
CA LEU A 62 2.34 13.89 -6.25
C LEU A 62 2.42 12.52 -6.93
N GLY A 63 3.43 12.33 -7.79
CA GLY A 63 3.64 11.06 -8.49
C GLY A 63 3.83 9.89 -7.51
N ASN A 64 4.61 10.10 -6.46
CA ASN A 64 4.86 9.08 -5.44
C ASN A 64 3.58 8.70 -4.69
N VAL A 65 2.79 9.71 -4.31
CA VAL A 65 1.48 9.52 -3.68
C VAL A 65 0.55 8.69 -4.56
N VAL A 66 0.40 9.05 -5.83
CA VAL A 66 -0.47 8.36 -6.79
C VAL A 66 -0.02 6.92 -7.01
N PHE A 67 1.28 6.70 -7.17
CA PHE A 67 1.82 5.35 -7.33
C PHE A 67 1.56 4.47 -6.12
N GLU A 68 1.79 4.98 -4.90
CA GLU A 68 1.53 4.20 -3.69
C GLU A 68 0.05 3.85 -3.52
N LEU A 69 -0.86 4.80 -3.79
CA LEU A 69 -2.31 4.55 -3.76
C LEU A 69 -2.73 3.48 -4.77
N ILE A 70 -2.33 3.61 -6.03
CA ILE A 70 -2.74 2.64 -7.06
C ILE A 70 -2.10 1.27 -6.78
N GLY A 71 -0.84 1.25 -6.38
CA GLY A 71 -0.14 0.03 -5.99
C GLY A 71 -0.86 -0.70 -4.84
N VAL A 72 -1.28 0.02 -3.81
CA VAL A 72 -1.98 -0.59 -2.68
C VAL A 72 -3.42 -1.00 -3.01
N ILE A 73 -4.12 -0.27 -3.89
CA ILE A 73 -5.44 -0.67 -4.41
C ILE A 73 -5.33 -1.98 -5.20
N ALA A 74 -4.36 -2.07 -6.11
CA ALA A 74 -4.11 -3.28 -6.88
C ALA A 74 -3.78 -4.47 -5.97
N LEU A 75 -2.91 -4.26 -4.98
CA LEU A 75 -2.58 -5.26 -3.98
C LEU A 75 -3.81 -5.72 -3.20
N THR A 76 -4.63 -4.77 -2.72
CA THR A 76 -5.85 -5.03 -1.97
C THR A 76 -6.79 -5.95 -2.76
N ARG A 77 -6.99 -5.65 -4.05
CA ARG A 77 -7.86 -6.45 -4.92
C ARG A 77 -7.29 -7.84 -5.17
N ARG A 78 -5.98 -7.93 -5.43
CA ARG A 78 -5.28 -9.22 -5.58
C ARG A 78 -5.42 -10.10 -4.33
N LEU A 79 -5.46 -9.48 -3.16
CA LEU A 79 -5.62 -10.18 -1.88
C LEU A 79 -7.09 -10.38 -1.47
N GLU A 80 -8.05 -9.89 -2.27
CA GLU A 80 -9.49 -9.92 -1.99
C GLU A 80 -9.83 -9.32 -0.62
N ARG A 81 -9.27 -8.14 -0.34
CA ARG A 81 -9.43 -7.43 0.93
C ARG A 81 -10.14 -6.09 0.74
N THR A 82 -10.59 -5.50 1.83
CA THR A 82 -11.02 -4.10 1.90
C THR A 82 -9.84 -3.25 2.35
N LEU A 83 -9.52 -2.19 1.59
CA LEU A 83 -8.40 -1.30 1.88
C LEU A 83 -8.77 -0.32 3.00
N ILE A 84 -7.98 -0.36 4.07
CA ILE A 84 -8.09 0.54 5.21
C ILE A 84 -6.83 1.36 5.34
N VAL A 85 -6.97 2.68 5.40
CA VAL A 85 -5.87 3.62 5.68
C VAL A 85 -6.08 4.23 7.07
N HIS A 86 -4.98 4.66 7.70
CA HIS A 86 -5.08 5.45 8.93
C HIS A 86 -5.88 6.74 8.69
N ARG A 87 -6.64 7.17 9.71
CA ARG A 87 -7.46 8.40 9.66
C ARG A 87 -6.64 9.62 9.23
N SER A 88 -5.43 9.78 9.76
CA SER A 88 -4.54 10.88 9.39
C SER A 88 -4.18 10.90 7.89
N VAL A 89 -4.04 9.73 7.26
CA VAL A 89 -3.80 9.62 5.81
C VAL A 89 -5.07 9.94 5.03
N TYR A 90 -6.21 9.43 5.49
CA TYR A 90 -7.51 9.71 4.85
C TYR A 90 -7.88 11.19 4.89
N ASP A 91 -7.69 11.85 6.04
CA ASP A 91 -7.96 13.27 6.20
C ASP A 91 -7.02 14.10 5.29
N LYS A 92 -5.72 13.76 5.23
CA LYS A 92 -4.75 14.38 4.30
C LYS A 92 -5.13 14.18 2.83
N LEU A 93 -5.65 13.01 2.46
CA LEU A 93 -6.13 12.73 1.11
C LEU A 93 -7.26 13.68 0.72
N LEU A 94 -8.25 13.83 1.60
CA LEU A 94 -9.40 14.71 1.37
C LEU A 94 -8.99 16.19 1.32
N GLU A 95 -8.10 16.62 2.21
CA GLU A 95 -7.69 18.02 2.31
C GLU A 95 -6.76 18.44 1.16
N LYS A 96 -5.74 17.62 0.87
CA LYS A 96 -4.68 18.00 -0.08
C LYS A 96 -5.00 17.63 -1.52
N TYR A 97 -5.79 16.58 -1.74
CA TYR A 97 -6.08 16.02 -3.06
C TYR A 97 -7.58 15.71 -3.25
N PRO A 98 -8.50 16.66 -3.02
CA PRO A 98 -9.94 16.43 -3.13
C PRO A 98 -10.38 15.94 -4.52
N GLU A 99 -9.59 16.20 -5.56
CA GLU A 99 -9.79 15.75 -6.93
C GLU A 99 -9.57 14.25 -7.14
N PHE A 100 -8.91 13.55 -6.22
CA PHE A 100 -8.65 12.11 -6.27
C PHE A 100 -9.87 11.28 -5.84
N THR A 101 -11.07 11.71 -6.24
CA THR A 101 -12.34 11.14 -5.80
C THR A 101 -12.40 9.62 -5.99
N ASN A 102 -11.96 9.13 -7.15
CA ASN A 102 -11.96 7.70 -7.46
C ASN A 102 -10.93 6.90 -6.65
N LEU A 103 -9.76 7.48 -6.34
CA LEU A 103 -8.77 6.83 -5.48
C LEU A 103 -9.24 6.80 -4.01
N ILE A 104 -9.79 7.92 -3.53
CA ILE A 104 -10.31 8.06 -2.16
C ILE A 104 -11.47 7.09 -1.94
N ALA A 105 -12.36 6.91 -2.94
CA ALA A 105 -13.48 5.99 -2.87
C ALA A 105 -13.08 4.51 -2.68
N GLU A 106 -11.86 4.13 -3.06
CA GLU A 106 -11.32 2.78 -2.84
C GLU A 106 -10.75 2.60 -1.43
N THR A 107 -10.62 3.68 -0.67
CA THR A 107 -10.08 3.67 0.70
C THR A 107 -11.19 3.81 1.74
N ARG A 108 -10.99 3.21 2.90
CA ARG A 108 -11.81 3.47 4.09
C ARG A 108 -10.90 3.78 5.27
N TRP A 109 -11.42 4.50 6.26
CA TRP A 109 -10.71 4.75 7.52
C TRP A 109 -11.51 4.27 8.74
N ASN A 110 -12.84 4.27 8.62
CA ASN A 110 -13.77 3.80 9.65
C ASN A 110 -14.51 2.58 9.14
N VAL A 111 -14.15 1.42 9.66
CA VAL A 111 -15.03 0.26 9.69
C VAL A 111 -15.44 0.16 11.15
N SER A 112 -16.74 0.14 11.40
CA SER A 112 -17.39 0.13 12.72
C SER A 112 -16.54 -0.59 13.77
N ASN A 113 -16.13 0.13 14.82
CA ASN A 113 -15.19 -0.29 15.87
C ASN A 113 -13.74 -0.38 15.38
N GLU A 114 -12.83 0.32 16.07
CA GLU A 114 -11.38 0.31 15.87
C GLU A 114 -10.91 -1.04 15.31
N ILE A 115 -10.44 -1.05 14.06
CA ILE A 115 -10.04 -2.31 13.43
C ILE A 115 -8.95 -2.92 14.27
N ILE A 116 -9.27 -4.00 14.97
CA ILE A 116 -8.31 -4.61 15.87
C ILE A 116 -7.31 -5.39 15.02
N SER A 117 -6.12 -4.83 14.85
CA SER A 117 -5.03 -5.50 14.14
C SER A 117 -4.42 -6.59 15.02
N PHE A 118 -5.08 -7.75 15.10
CA PHE A 118 -4.47 -8.98 15.62
C PHE A 118 -3.66 -9.64 14.50
N GLY A 119 -2.34 -9.43 14.48
CA GLY A 119 -1.47 -10.10 13.52
C GLY A 119 -0.09 -9.47 13.38
N PRO A 120 0.83 -10.16 12.68
CA PRO A 120 2.14 -9.62 12.36
C PRO A 120 1.98 -8.38 11.45
N VAL A 121 2.73 -7.32 11.76
CA VAL A 121 2.88 -6.18 10.86
C VAL A 121 3.92 -6.54 9.82
N PHE A 122 3.51 -6.61 8.55
CA PHE A 122 4.46 -6.77 7.46
C PHE A 122 5.13 -5.43 7.18
N ASN A 123 6.40 -5.32 7.56
CA ASN A 123 7.20 -4.15 7.26
C ASN A 123 7.76 -4.30 5.85
N TYR A 124 7.15 -3.59 4.90
CA TYR A 124 7.68 -3.47 3.56
C TYR A 124 8.65 -2.30 3.50
N GLN A 125 9.93 -2.60 3.71
CA GLN A 125 11.03 -1.64 3.53
C GLN A 125 11.71 -1.93 2.21
N SER A 126 11.46 -1.09 1.21
CA SER A 126 12.29 -1.06 0.00
C SER A 126 13.46 -0.12 0.25
N ILE A 127 14.68 -0.61 0.04
CA ILE A 127 15.91 0.20 0.20
C ILE A 127 15.99 1.25 -0.91
N ASP A 128 15.54 0.91 -2.12
CA ASP A 128 15.51 1.80 -3.27
C ASP A 128 14.07 2.19 -3.61
N CYS A 129 13.85 3.45 -3.98
CA CYS A 129 12.59 3.86 -4.58
C CYS A 129 12.41 3.22 -5.98
N CYS A 130 11.17 3.20 -6.47
CA CYS A 130 10.83 2.83 -7.86
C CYS A 130 11.18 1.39 -8.30
N ARG A 131 11.66 0.52 -7.42
CA ARG A 131 11.93 -0.89 -7.73
C ARG A 131 10.77 -1.78 -7.29
N PHE A 132 10.49 -2.80 -8.10
CA PHE A 132 9.56 -3.85 -7.73
C PHE A 132 10.27 -4.86 -6.84
N ASN A 133 9.68 -5.16 -5.69
CA ASN A 133 10.15 -6.18 -4.78
C ASN A 133 9.27 -7.43 -4.89
N PRO A 134 9.81 -8.61 -5.23
CA PRO A 134 9.03 -9.84 -5.34
C PRO A 134 8.59 -10.43 -3.99
N GLU A 135 9.12 -9.96 -2.84
CA GLU A 135 8.76 -10.49 -1.52
C GLU A 135 7.27 -10.30 -1.17
N TRP A 136 6.56 -9.43 -1.88
CA TRP A 136 5.10 -9.28 -1.77
C TRP A 136 4.34 -10.58 -2.05
N ASP A 137 4.88 -11.46 -2.89
CA ASP A 137 4.24 -12.74 -3.21
C ASP A 137 4.38 -13.77 -2.09
N ARG A 138 5.22 -13.49 -1.08
CA ARG A 138 5.48 -14.37 0.07
C ARG A 138 4.78 -13.92 1.35
N ILE A 139 3.99 -12.85 1.31
CA ILE A 139 3.30 -12.36 2.50
C ILE A 139 2.29 -13.41 2.98
N ASP A 140 2.30 -13.65 4.28
CA ASP A 140 1.26 -14.43 4.93
C ASP A 140 -0.08 -13.69 4.86
N THR A 141 -0.96 -14.19 4.00
CA THR A 141 -2.30 -13.64 3.81
C THR A 141 -3.33 -14.29 4.74
N ARG A 142 -2.93 -15.16 5.68
CA ARG A 142 -3.87 -15.79 6.62
C ARG A 142 -4.46 -14.74 7.58
N GLY A 143 -5.70 -14.96 7.97
CA GLY A 143 -6.41 -14.08 8.92
C GLY A 143 -7.25 -12.97 8.27
N ALA A 144 -8.15 -12.43 9.09
CA ALA A 144 -9.13 -11.42 8.67
C ALA A 144 -8.48 -10.05 8.45
N VAL A 145 -7.56 -9.61 9.32
CA VAL A 145 -6.85 -8.33 9.19
C VAL A 145 -5.38 -8.57 8.91
N MET A 146 -4.86 -7.84 7.92
CA MET A 146 -3.44 -7.80 7.59
C MET A 146 -2.98 -6.35 7.68
N THR A 147 -1.88 -6.11 8.39
CA THR A 147 -1.32 -4.76 8.55
C THR A 147 0.02 -4.66 7.84
N VAL A 148 0.17 -3.63 7.02
CA VAL A 148 1.33 -3.43 6.15
C VAL A 148 1.85 -2.01 6.30
N LYS A 149 3.16 -1.88 6.53
CA LYS A 149 3.85 -0.60 6.37
C LYS A 149 4.48 -0.57 5.00
N ALA A 150 3.89 0.15 4.07
CA ALA A 150 4.30 0.19 2.68
C ALA A 150 5.21 1.38 2.40
N GLN A 151 6.48 1.11 2.08
CA GLN A 151 7.45 2.11 1.63
C GLN A 151 7.81 1.93 0.15
N TYR A 152 7.58 2.94 -0.70
CA TYR A 152 7.97 2.94 -2.11
C TYR A 152 7.25 1.89 -2.98
N LEU A 153 5.92 1.84 -2.92
CA LEU A 153 5.09 1.17 -3.94
C LEU A 153 5.08 1.96 -5.27
N GLN A 154 6.26 2.28 -5.80
CA GLN A 154 6.49 3.26 -6.88
C GLN A 154 6.91 2.64 -8.21
N SER A 155 6.63 1.35 -8.41
CA SER A 155 6.84 0.65 -9.67
C SER A 155 5.50 0.30 -10.32
N PHE A 156 5.41 0.43 -11.65
CA PHE A 156 4.19 0.02 -12.40
C PHE A 156 3.85 -1.46 -12.19
N LYS A 157 4.84 -2.28 -11.84
CA LYS A 157 4.66 -3.71 -11.58
C LYS A 157 3.64 -3.99 -10.47
N TYR A 158 3.51 -3.10 -9.47
CA TYR A 158 2.54 -3.27 -8.38
C TYR A 158 1.08 -3.23 -8.82
N PHE A 159 0.79 -2.54 -9.92
CA PHE A 159 -0.56 -2.42 -10.47
C PHE A 159 -0.65 -2.90 -11.91
N SER A 160 0.34 -3.65 -12.38
CA SER A 160 0.40 -4.17 -13.74
C SER A 160 -0.72 -5.16 -14.06
N SER A 161 -1.35 -5.75 -13.04
CA SER A 161 -2.53 -6.60 -13.18
C SER A 161 -3.82 -5.83 -13.42
N LEU A 162 -3.86 -4.52 -13.15
CA LEU A 162 -5.05 -3.72 -13.39
C LEU A 162 -5.21 -3.43 -14.89
N PRO A 163 -6.40 -3.64 -15.47
CA PRO A 163 -6.66 -3.22 -16.84
C PRO A 163 -6.41 -1.73 -17.02
N LEU A 164 -5.91 -1.31 -18.19
CA LEU A 164 -5.65 0.11 -18.47
C LEU A 164 -6.87 1.00 -18.28
N GLY A 165 -8.07 0.51 -18.64
CA GLY A 165 -9.32 1.23 -18.42
C GLY A 165 -9.58 1.51 -16.94
N GLU A 166 -9.18 0.59 -16.07
CA GLU A 166 -9.33 0.72 -14.62
C GLU A 166 -8.32 1.70 -14.02
N VAL A 167 -7.05 1.64 -14.46
CA VAL A 167 -6.05 2.64 -14.07
C VAL A 167 -6.51 4.05 -14.47
N ARG A 168 -7.07 4.21 -15.68
CA ARG A 168 -7.63 5.48 -16.15
C ARG A 168 -8.86 5.92 -15.36
N ARG A 169 -9.71 4.98 -14.93
CA ARG A 169 -10.87 5.28 -14.07
C ARG A 169 -10.39 5.80 -12.71
N LEU A 170 -9.45 5.11 -12.07
CA LEU A 170 -8.88 5.51 -10.79
C LEU A 170 -8.24 6.90 -10.86
N LEU A 171 -7.50 7.18 -11.94
CA LEU A 171 -6.89 8.49 -12.20
C LEU A 171 -7.86 9.53 -12.78
N GLY A 172 -9.13 9.18 -12.95
CA GLY A 172 -10.12 10.05 -13.54
C GLY A 172 -10.42 11.22 -12.62
N VAL A 173 -10.24 12.44 -13.12
CA VAL A 173 -10.68 13.69 -12.47
C VAL A 173 -12.03 14.14 -12.99
N ASN A 174 -12.69 15.04 -12.26
CA ASN A 174 -13.97 15.63 -12.64
C ASN A 174 -13.88 16.43 -13.97
N GLU A 175 -15.04 16.68 -14.59
CA GLU A 175 -15.07 17.35 -15.91
C GLU A 175 -14.56 18.79 -15.85
N THR A 176 -14.68 19.47 -14.70
CA THR A 176 -14.16 20.82 -14.50
C THR A 176 -12.64 20.85 -14.65
N LEU A 177 -11.90 20.03 -13.91
CA LEU A 177 -10.45 19.92 -14.01
C LEU A 177 -10.01 19.44 -15.39
N ARG A 178 -10.77 18.51 -15.99
CA ARG A 178 -10.51 18.03 -17.35
C ARG A 178 -10.65 19.16 -18.38
N SER A 179 -11.65 20.02 -18.23
CA SER A 179 -11.88 21.18 -19.08
C SER A 179 -10.73 22.18 -18.95
N ILE A 180 -10.32 22.50 -17.73
CA ILE A 180 -9.15 23.38 -17.45
C ILE A 180 -7.89 22.79 -18.12
N ALA A 181 -7.59 21.52 -17.90
CA ALA A 181 -6.42 20.89 -18.50
C ALA A 181 -6.43 20.93 -20.04
N ARG A 182 -7.60 20.74 -20.66
CA ARG A 182 -7.74 20.76 -22.13
C ARG A 182 -7.70 22.15 -22.74
N LYS A 183 -8.16 23.18 -22.02
CA LYS A 183 -8.26 24.55 -22.52
C LYS A 183 -7.01 25.37 -22.19
N ASP A 184 -6.51 25.22 -20.96
CA ASP A 184 -5.56 26.18 -20.37
C ASP A 184 -4.13 25.61 -20.31
N LEU A 185 -3.97 24.28 -20.20
CA LEU A 185 -2.65 23.65 -20.06
C LEU A 185 -2.15 23.02 -21.37
N LEU A 186 -3.07 22.56 -22.21
CA LEU A 186 -2.77 22.03 -23.53
C LEU A 186 -3.29 23.03 -24.54
N GLU A 187 -2.40 23.67 -25.29
CA GLU A 187 -2.77 24.50 -26.44
C GLU A 187 -3.30 23.60 -27.57
N LYS A 188 -4.50 23.03 -27.35
CA LYS A 188 -5.05 21.96 -28.15
C LYS A 188 -5.13 22.36 -29.63
N SER A 189 -5.49 23.60 -29.92
CA SER A 189 -5.53 24.15 -31.28
C SER A 189 -4.17 24.20 -31.97
N LYS A 190 -3.06 24.31 -31.23
CA LYS A 190 -1.71 24.21 -31.81
C LYS A 190 -1.30 22.76 -31.96
N LEU A 191 -1.60 21.92 -30.96
CA LEU A 191 -1.27 20.49 -30.98
C LEU A 191 -2.02 19.74 -32.09
N ASP A 192 -3.28 20.05 -32.33
CA ASP A 192 -4.12 19.39 -33.34
C ASP A 192 -3.61 19.60 -34.78
N LYS A 193 -2.67 20.51 -35.02
CA LYS A 193 -2.02 20.73 -36.32
C LYS A 193 -0.94 19.70 -36.66
N PHE A 194 -0.51 18.90 -35.69
CA PHE A 194 0.55 17.92 -35.86
C PHE A 194 0.00 16.50 -35.76
N ASP A 195 0.29 15.68 -36.77
CA ASP A 195 -0.10 14.26 -36.81
C ASP A 195 0.66 13.43 -35.76
N HIS A 196 1.92 13.80 -35.50
CA HIS A 196 2.78 13.17 -34.51
C HIS A 196 3.17 14.15 -33.42
N LYS A 197 3.02 13.72 -32.16
CA LYS A 197 3.30 14.53 -30.98
C LYS A 197 4.27 13.77 -30.08
N LEU A 198 5.43 14.36 -29.81
CA LEU A 198 6.40 13.83 -28.84
C LEU A 198 6.24 14.57 -27.51
N CYS A 199 5.77 13.87 -26.48
CA CYS A 199 5.61 14.43 -25.14
C CYS A 199 6.86 14.14 -24.31
N VAL A 200 7.68 15.15 -24.07
CA VAL A 200 8.91 15.01 -23.27
C VAL A 200 8.67 15.56 -21.87
N HIS A 201 8.86 14.72 -20.84
CA HIS A 201 8.92 15.14 -19.46
C HIS A 201 10.38 15.13 -18.98
N SER A 202 10.96 16.31 -18.74
CA SER A 202 12.32 16.44 -18.22
C SER A 202 12.27 16.90 -16.76
N ARG A 203 12.60 16.00 -15.83
CA ARG A 203 12.73 16.34 -14.41
C ARG A 203 14.16 16.85 -14.16
N ARG A 204 14.30 18.07 -13.63
CA ARG A 204 15.61 18.73 -13.43
C ARG A 204 15.83 19.35 -12.05
N GLY A 205 14.82 19.50 -11.19
CA GLY A 205 14.96 20.27 -9.95
C GLY A 205 15.84 19.58 -8.89
N ASP A 206 15.17 18.91 -7.96
CA ASP A 206 15.73 18.25 -6.78
C ASP A 206 16.74 17.12 -7.05
N PHE A 207 16.91 16.69 -8.31
CA PHE A 207 17.78 15.58 -8.73
C PHE A 207 19.17 16.01 -9.21
N LEU A 208 19.43 17.30 -9.43
CA LEU A 208 20.74 17.75 -9.91
C LEU A 208 21.78 17.86 -8.79
N HIS A 209 21.37 18.04 -7.54
CA HIS A 209 22.29 18.12 -6.39
C HIS A 209 22.66 16.76 -5.79
N SER A 210 22.06 15.65 -6.24
CA SER A 210 22.38 14.31 -5.74
C SER A 210 23.68 13.72 -6.30
N TYR A 211 24.40 14.46 -7.15
CA TYR A 211 25.68 14.07 -7.73
C TYR A 211 26.88 14.90 -7.22
N GLU A 212 26.65 15.83 -6.29
CA GLU A 212 27.70 16.66 -5.67
C GLU A 212 28.06 16.24 -4.24
N GLN A 213 27.81 14.98 -3.86
CA GLN A 213 28.24 14.40 -2.58
C GLN A 213 29.12 13.17 -2.78
#